data_AF-A0A359AZ92-F1
#
_entry.id   AF-A0A359AZ92-F1
#
_cell.length_a   1.000
_cell.length_b   1.000
_cell.length_c   1.000
_cell.angle_alpha   90.00
_cell.angle_beta   90.00
_cell.angle_gamma   90.00
#
_symmetry.space_group_name_H-M   'P 1'
#
loop_
_entity.id
_entity.type
_entity.pdbx_description
1 polymer ?
#
loop_
_entity_poly.entity_id
_entity_poly.type
_entity_poly.pdbx_seq_one_letter_code
_entity_poly.pdbx_strand_id
1 'polypeptide(L)'
;LTHDNEVGFGNPVAPFVQDNCPEVETFVRILSQDVAIGQKGGEKTKARALFADSTFFRTFSYRLIEGNPSQVLEGRKNVVVSRSFAAKTFGGENPVGKSLFIENTEHTITGIMENMPQNSIISPADFVVNYHSITTIFGGNWVLDTSSNFGFTLFFMAKEGADLPAKAPML
;
A
#
# COMPACT_ATOMS: atom_id res chain seq x y z
N LEU A 1 27.89 5.95 -1.50
CA LEU A 1 27.19 6.63 -2.60
C LEU A 1 25.72 6.26 -2.40
N THR A 2 24.87 7.03 -1.72
CA THR A 2 24.61 8.48 -1.80
C THR A 2 24.27 9.06 -0.42
N HIS A 3 24.48 10.38 -0.28
CA HIS A 3 24.09 11.21 0.86
C HIS A 3 22.75 11.92 0.54
N ASP A 4 21.76 11.18 0.05
CA ASP A 4 20.45 11.74 -0.27
C ASP A 4 19.37 10.92 0.44
N ASN A 5 18.56 11.59 1.26
CA ASN A 5 17.53 10.96 2.09
C ASN A 5 16.31 10.49 1.29
N GLU A 6 16.32 10.59 -0.04
CA GLU A 6 15.29 10.07 -0.92
C GLU A 6 15.92 9.50 -2.20
N VAL A 7 15.77 8.18 -2.40
CA VAL A 7 16.04 7.53 -3.69
C VAL A 7 14.68 7.24 -4.31
N GLY A 8 14.31 8.03 -5.33
CA GLY A 8 13.11 7.80 -6.11
C GLY A 8 13.38 6.81 -7.23
N PHE A 9 12.73 5.65 -7.21
CA PHE A 9 12.75 4.69 -8.32
C PHE A 9 11.51 4.89 -9.20
N GLY A 10 11.62 4.66 -10.51
CA GLY A 10 10.46 4.65 -11.40
C GLY A 10 9.61 3.40 -11.20
N ASN A 11 8.28 3.48 -11.36
CA ASN A 11 7.37 2.37 -11.03
C ASN A 11 7.75 1.01 -11.65
N PRO A 12 8.27 0.96 -12.90
CA PRO A 12 8.75 -0.27 -13.52
C PRO A 12 10.01 -0.91 -12.89
N VAL A 13 10.73 -0.23 -11.99
CA VAL A 13 11.95 -0.78 -11.36
C VAL A 13 11.62 -2.02 -10.52
N ALA A 14 10.52 -1.99 -9.77
CA ALA A 14 10.13 -3.09 -8.90
C ALA A 14 9.93 -4.43 -9.65
N PRO A 15 9.08 -4.49 -10.71
CA PRO A 15 8.96 -5.70 -11.51
C PRO A 15 10.24 -6.05 -12.25
N PHE A 16 10.99 -5.06 -12.78
CA PHE A 16 12.26 -5.33 -13.45
C PHE A 16 13.25 -6.06 -12.54
N VAL A 17 13.42 -5.60 -11.29
CA VAL A 17 14.33 -6.26 -10.34
C VAL A 17 13.82 -7.66 -9.97
N GLN A 18 12.51 -7.84 -9.75
CA GLN A 18 11.97 -9.17 -9.46
C GLN A 18 12.18 -10.17 -10.61
N ASP A 19 12.09 -9.71 -11.86
CA ASP A 19 12.29 -10.54 -13.05
C ASP A 19 13.77 -10.88 -13.29
N ASN A 20 14.70 -10.03 -12.86
CA ASN A 20 16.14 -10.15 -13.18
C ASN A 20 17.04 -10.51 -11.99
N CYS A 21 16.51 -10.55 -10.75
CA CYS A 21 17.25 -10.92 -9.55
C CYS A 21 16.56 -12.10 -8.85
N PRO A 22 16.99 -13.36 -9.13
CA PRO A 22 16.39 -14.57 -8.55
C PRO A 22 16.43 -14.63 -7.02
N GLU A 23 17.29 -13.85 -6.37
CA GLU A 23 17.41 -13.69 -4.92
C GLU A 23 16.23 -12.91 -4.31
N VAL A 24 15.50 -12.12 -5.11
CA VAL A 24 14.30 -11.41 -4.65
C VAL A 24 13.12 -12.37 -4.60
N GLU A 25 12.49 -12.46 -3.43
CA GLU A 25 11.28 -13.25 -3.21
C GLU A 25 10.03 -12.47 -3.65
N THR A 26 9.93 -11.21 -3.20
CA THR A 26 8.83 -10.31 -3.57
C THR A 26 9.27 -8.85 -3.43
N PHE A 27 8.51 -7.95 -4.03
CA PHE A 27 8.57 -6.53 -3.71
C PHE A 27 7.27 -6.04 -3.09
N VAL A 28 7.35 -4.85 -2.48
CA VAL A 28 6.20 -4.04 -2.08
C VAL A 28 6.51 -2.58 -2.43
N ARG A 29 5.66 -1.95 -3.24
CA ARG A 29 5.62 -0.50 -3.39
C ARG A 29 4.59 0.09 -2.45
N ILE A 30 4.91 1.25 -1.91
CA ILE A 30 3.98 2.04 -1.10
C ILE A 30 3.94 3.51 -1.53
N LEU A 31 2.79 4.13 -1.38
CA LEU A 31 2.60 5.57 -1.47
C LEU A 31 1.70 6.02 -0.32
N SER A 32 2.21 6.92 0.54
CA SER A 32 1.40 7.55 1.58
C SER A 32 0.81 8.85 1.04
N GLN A 33 -0.51 9.00 1.15
CA GLN A 33 -1.20 10.16 0.61
C GLN A 33 -2.37 10.54 1.52
N ASP A 34 -2.54 11.83 1.75
CA ASP A 34 -3.79 12.34 2.28
C ASP A 34 -4.86 12.36 1.18
N VAL A 35 -6.02 11.77 1.45
CA VAL A 35 -7.15 11.66 0.52
C VAL A 35 -8.45 12.12 1.17
N ALA A 36 -9.42 12.50 0.34
CA ALA A 36 -10.78 12.77 0.77
C ALA A 36 -11.62 11.47 0.78
N ILE A 37 -12.27 11.20 1.91
CA ILE A 37 -13.25 10.12 2.05
C ILE A 37 -14.68 10.67 2.12
N GLY A 38 -15.63 9.95 1.54
CA GLY A 38 -17.04 10.33 1.50
C GLY A 38 -17.66 10.16 0.11
N GLN A 39 -18.99 10.00 0.07
CA GLN A 39 -19.73 9.86 -1.19
C GLN A 39 -19.75 11.17 -1.98
N LYS A 40 -19.90 11.06 -3.31
CA LYS A 40 -20.06 12.23 -4.18
C LYS A 40 -21.32 13.01 -3.80
N GLY A 41 -21.17 14.31 -3.57
CA GLY A 41 -22.27 15.19 -3.16
C GLY A 41 -22.60 15.16 -1.66
N GLY A 42 -21.90 14.32 -0.88
CA GLY A 42 -21.94 14.33 0.58
C GLY A 42 -20.80 15.12 1.21
N GLU A 43 -20.77 15.17 2.53
CA GLU A 43 -19.64 15.70 3.29
C GLU A 43 -18.39 14.82 3.04
N LYS A 44 -17.23 15.47 2.94
CA LYS A 44 -15.94 14.80 2.79
C LYS A 44 -15.04 15.10 3.97
N THR A 45 -14.34 14.07 4.44
CA THR A 45 -13.33 14.19 5.48
C THR A 45 -11.97 13.80 4.93
N LYS A 46 -10.91 14.42 5.43
CA LYS A 46 -9.53 14.05 5.09
C LYS A 46 -9.10 12.81 5.89
N ALA A 47 -8.44 11.86 5.24
CA ALA A 47 -7.88 10.67 5.86
C ALA A 47 -6.54 10.31 5.24
N ARG A 48 -5.68 9.62 5.99
CA ARG A 48 -4.38 9.13 5.52
C ARG A 48 -4.52 7.76 4.88
N ALA A 49 -4.28 7.68 3.59
CA ALA A 49 -4.23 6.44 2.84
C ALA A 49 -2.79 5.95 2.68
N LEU A 50 -2.57 4.66 2.86
CA LEU A 50 -1.39 3.96 2.38
C LEU A 50 -1.79 3.12 1.17
N PHE A 51 -1.36 3.50 -0.02
CA PHE A 51 -1.44 2.64 -1.19
C PHE A 51 -0.32 1.61 -1.11
N ALA A 52 -0.63 0.32 -1.14
CA ALA A 52 0.38 -0.74 -1.00
C ALA A 52 0.07 -1.95 -1.89
N ASP A 53 1.12 -2.59 -2.43
CA ASP A 53 0.95 -3.80 -3.24
C ASP A 53 0.24 -4.90 -2.44
N SER A 54 -0.42 -5.83 -3.13
CA SER A 54 -1.24 -6.89 -2.50
C SER A 54 -0.46 -7.79 -1.55
N THR A 55 0.86 -7.85 -1.69
CA THR A 55 1.79 -8.61 -0.86
C THR A 55 2.08 -7.95 0.49
N PHE A 56 1.64 -6.70 0.73
CA PHE A 56 1.98 -5.91 1.93
C PHE A 56 1.80 -6.66 3.26
N PHE A 57 0.62 -7.26 3.50
CA PHE A 57 0.32 -7.94 4.78
C PHE A 57 0.97 -9.32 4.91
N ARG A 58 1.53 -9.88 3.84
CA ARG A 58 2.37 -11.08 3.89
C ARG A 58 3.84 -10.74 4.13
N THR A 59 4.29 -9.60 3.60
CA THR A 59 5.68 -9.14 3.70
C THR A 59 5.95 -8.47 5.05
N PHE A 60 5.02 -7.63 5.53
CA PHE A 60 5.16 -6.89 6.78
C PHE A 60 4.30 -7.50 7.87
N SER A 61 4.82 -7.55 9.10
CA SER A 61 4.16 -8.15 10.26
C SER A 61 3.03 -7.28 10.87
N TYR A 62 2.32 -6.49 10.08
CA TYR A 62 1.15 -5.74 10.55
C TYR A 62 0.02 -6.71 10.85
N ARG A 63 -0.43 -6.73 12.11
CA ARG A 63 -1.46 -7.66 12.58
C ARG A 63 -2.83 -7.28 12.02
N LEU A 64 -3.47 -8.24 11.34
CA LEU A 64 -4.90 -8.20 11.02
C LEU A 64 -5.71 -8.66 12.24
N ILE A 65 -6.75 -7.90 12.56
CA ILE A 65 -7.80 -8.27 13.50
C ILE A 65 -8.84 -9.13 12.78
N GLU A 66 -9.15 -8.77 11.53
CA GLU A 66 -10.09 -9.51 10.66
C GLU A 66 -9.56 -9.51 9.21
N GLY A 67 -9.73 -10.64 8.53
CA GLY A 67 -9.28 -10.88 7.16
C GLY A 67 -8.04 -11.78 7.05
N ASN A 68 -7.82 -12.35 5.86
CA ASN A 68 -6.66 -13.18 5.54
C ASN A 68 -5.54 -12.34 4.90
N PRO A 69 -4.31 -12.31 5.43
CA PRO A 69 -3.19 -11.53 4.88
C PRO A 69 -2.93 -11.74 3.39
N SER A 70 -3.24 -12.93 2.86
CA SER A 70 -3.04 -13.26 1.46
C SER A 70 -4.14 -12.73 0.54
N GLN A 71 -5.31 -12.37 1.08
CA GLN A 71 -6.52 -12.05 0.29
C GLN A 71 -7.02 -10.61 0.50
N VAL A 72 -6.74 -10.00 1.65
CA VAL A 72 -7.27 -8.68 2.03
C VAL A 72 -6.90 -7.55 1.09
N LEU A 73 -5.88 -7.68 0.26
CA LEU A 73 -5.53 -6.68 -0.74
C LEU A 73 -5.46 -7.24 -2.16
N GLU A 74 -6.02 -8.42 -2.46
CA GLU A 74 -5.96 -8.99 -3.81
C GLU A 74 -6.79 -8.19 -4.83
N GLY A 75 -7.96 -7.70 -4.43
CA GLY A 75 -8.82 -6.89 -5.29
C GLY A 75 -8.28 -5.47 -5.46
N ARG A 76 -8.31 -4.94 -6.69
CA ARG A 76 -7.88 -3.56 -7.00
C ARG A 76 -8.57 -2.49 -6.15
N LYS A 77 -9.82 -2.75 -5.75
CA LYS A 77 -10.65 -1.85 -4.93
C LYS A 77 -10.76 -2.32 -3.48
N ASN A 78 -9.91 -3.24 -3.03
CA ASN A 78 -9.90 -3.68 -1.65
C ASN A 78 -9.20 -2.65 -0.77
N VAL A 79 -9.73 -2.48 0.43
CA VAL A 79 -9.15 -1.64 1.48
C VAL A 79 -9.20 -2.37 2.82
N VAL A 80 -8.16 -2.17 3.63
CA VAL A 80 -8.04 -2.63 5.01
C VAL A 80 -8.00 -1.41 5.91
N VAL A 81 -8.89 -1.34 6.88
CA VAL A 81 -9.01 -0.16 7.78
C VAL A 81 -8.32 -0.40 9.11
N SER A 82 -7.72 0.63 9.71
CA SER A 82 -7.23 0.55 11.09
C SER A 82 -8.37 0.43 12.09
N ARG A 83 -8.11 -0.21 13.24
CA ARG A 83 -9.07 -0.31 14.36
C ARG A 83 -9.65 1.05 14.76
N SER A 84 -8.81 2.08 14.89
CA SER A 84 -9.27 3.43 15.26
C SER A 84 -10.13 4.07 14.17
N PHE A 85 -9.79 3.88 12.90
CA PHE A 85 -10.58 4.42 11.80
C PHE A 85 -11.94 3.71 11.69
N ALA A 86 -11.95 2.38 11.82
CA ALA A 86 -13.18 1.59 11.85
C ALA A 86 -14.12 2.07 12.96
N ALA A 87 -13.60 2.23 14.19
CA ALA A 87 -14.39 2.71 15.32
C ALA A 87 -14.93 4.13 15.11
N LYS A 88 -14.13 5.03 14.52
CA LYS A 88 -14.55 6.42 14.25
C LYS A 88 -15.61 6.51 13.16
N THR A 89 -15.47 5.72 12.09
CA THR A 89 -16.30 5.83 10.88
C THR A 89 -17.56 4.96 10.95
N PHE A 90 -17.47 3.79 11.59
CA PHE A 90 -18.55 2.79 11.64
C PHE A 90 -19.06 2.51 13.07
N GLY A 91 -18.50 3.18 14.08
CA GLY A 91 -18.89 2.97 15.47
C GLY A 91 -18.57 1.55 15.94
N GLY A 92 -19.57 0.85 16.45
CA GLY A 92 -19.46 -0.55 16.88
C GLY A 92 -19.81 -1.58 15.81
N GLU A 93 -20.18 -1.16 14.60
CA GLU A 93 -20.55 -2.08 13.52
C GLU A 93 -19.31 -2.65 12.82
N ASN A 94 -19.38 -3.92 12.39
CA ASN A 94 -18.32 -4.50 11.58
C ASN A 94 -18.27 -3.81 10.20
N PRO A 95 -17.13 -3.18 9.81
CA PRO A 95 -17.00 -2.54 8.51
C PRO A 95 -16.72 -3.51 7.35
N VAL A 96 -16.30 -4.75 7.61
CA VAL A 96 -15.94 -5.70 6.54
C VAL A 96 -17.16 -6.01 5.66
N GLY A 97 -16.95 -5.99 4.35
CA GLY A 97 -17.99 -6.12 3.32
C GLY A 97 -18.68 -4.81 2.94
N LYS A 98 -18.49 -3.72 3.71
CA LYS A 98 -19.07 -2.41 3.40
C LYS A 98 -18.17 -1.60 2.46
N SER A 99 -18.75 -0.53 1.92
CA SER A 99 -18.07 0.39 1.01
C SER A 99 -17.41 1.56 1.74
N LEU A 100 -16.20 1.90 1.32
CA LEU A 100 -15.50 3.15 1.63
C LEU A 100 -15.29 3.93 0.33
N PHE A 101 -15.73 5.18 0.29
CA PHE A 101 -15.52 6.04 -0.87
C PHE A 101 -14.26 6.85 -0.68
N ILE A 102 -13.25 6.61 -1.52
CA ILE A 102 -11.95 7.28 -1.51
C ILE A 102 -11.85 8.09 -2.81
N GLU A 103 -11.75 9.41 -2.72
CA GLU A 103 -11.74 10.30 -3.89
C GLU A 103 -12.91 10.04 -4.87
N ASN A 104 -14.11 9.83 -4.31
CA ASN A 104 -15.34 9.43 -5.03
C ASN A 104 -15.31 8.03 -5.67
N THR A 105 -14.23 7.27 -5.51
CA THR A 105 -14.14 5.88 -5.98
C THR A 105 -14.56 4.94 -4.86
N GLU A 106 -15.54 4.10 -5.13
CA GLU A 106 -16.00 3.06 -4.21
C GLU A 106 -14.95 1.95 -4.06
N HIS A 107 -14.65 1.60 -2.80
CA HIS A 107 -13.77 0.51 -2.38
C HIS A 107 -14.50 -0.40 -1.40
N THR A 108 -14.16 -1.69 -1.40
CA THR A 108 -14.73 -2.67 -0.48
C THR A 108 -13.77 -2.89 0.68
N ILE A 109 -14.27 -2.74 1.91
CA ILE A 109 -13.51 -3.05 3.12
C ILE A 109 -13.44 -4.57 3.26
N THR A 110 -12.23 -5.11 3.29
CA THR A 110 -12.00 -6.57 3.29
C THR A 110 -11.22 -7.05 4.50
N GLY A 111 -10.79 -6.14 5.36
CA GLY A 111 -10.16 -6.49 6.62
C GLY A 111 -10.04 -5.30 7.56
N ILE A 112 -9.65 -5.62 8.79
CA ILE A 112 -9.36 -4.64 9.85
C ILE A 112 -7.97 -4.96 10.37
N MET A 113 -7.10 -3.95 10.44
CA MET A 113 -5.77 -4.07 11.02
C MET A 113 -5.68 -3.39 12.38
N GLU A 114 -4.70 -3.79 13.20
CA GLU A 114 -4.31 -2.99 14.35
C GLU A 114 -3.80 -1.62 13.90
N ASN A 115 -3.82 -0.65 14.82
CA ASN A 115 -3.27 0.68 14.51
C ASN A 115 -1.78 0.54 14.24
N MET A 116 -1.32 1.14 13.14
CA MET A 116 0.10 1.13 12.78
C MET A 116 0.94 1.84 13.87
N PRO A 117 2.10 1.29 14.24
CA PRO A 117 2.96 1.86 15.26
C PRO A 117 3.58 3.19 14.78
N GLN A 118 3.79 4.13 15.69
CA GLN A 118 4.35 5.44 15.36
C GLN A 118 5.86 5.41 15.07
N ASN A 119 6.57 4.38 15.53
CA ASN A 119 8.02 4.20 15.38
C ASN A 119 8.36 3.25 14.23
N SER A 120 7.77 3.47 13.06
CA SER A 120 8.02 2.70 11.83
C SER A 120 8.49 3.63 10.71
N ILE A 121 9.27 3.10 9.77
CA ILE A 121 9.61 3.80 8.51
C ILE A 121 8.34 4.09 7.70
N ILE A 122 7.34 3.20 7.79
CA ILE A 122 6.05 3.40 7.16
C ILE A 122 5.17 4.21 8.12
N SER A 123 4.89 5.45 7.73
CA SER A 123 4.03 6.36 8.48
C SER A 123 2.66 5.73 8.77
N PRO A 124 2.08 5.96 9.97
CA PRO A 124 0.74 5.46 10.29
C PRO A 124 -0.32 5.98 9.31
N ALA A 125 -1.16 5.06 8.82
CA ALA A 125 -2.29 5.37 7.95
C ALA A 125 -3.62 4.99 8.61
N ASP A 126 -4.69 5.65 8.19
CA ASP A 126 -6.04 5.34 8.63
C ASP A 126 -6.53 4.04 7.97
N PHE A 127 -6.10 3.79 6.74
CA PHE A 127 -6.36 2.57 5.98
C PHE A 127 -5.27 2.29 4.93
N VAL A 128 -5.15 1.01 4.54
CA VAL A 128 -4.30 0.52 3.46
C VAL A 128 -5.18 0.11 2.28
N VAL A 129 -4.91 0.64 1.10
CA VAL A 129 -5.65 0.35 -0.14
C VAL A 129 -4.73 -0.29 -1.16
N ASN A 130 -5.25 -1.18 -2.00
CA ASN A 130 -4.44 -1.81 -3.04
C ASN A 130 -3.75 -0.75 -3.93
N TYR A 131 -2.44 -0.91 -4.17
CA TYR A 131 -1.61 0.04 -4.92
C TYR A 131 -2.15 0.37 -6.30
N HIS A 132 -2.71 -0.62 -6.99
CA HIS A 132 -3.27 -0.44 -8.32
C HIS A 132 -4.59 0.38 -8.32
N SER A 133 -5.14 0.73 -7.16
CA SER A 133 -6.24 1.69 -7.07
C SER A 133 -5.82 3.11 -7.46
N ILE A 134 -4.53 3.44 -7.34
CA ILE A 134 -3.96 4.73 -7.79
C ILE A 134 -4.40 5.08 -9.22
N THR A 135 -4.41 4.11 -10.13
CA THR A 135 -4.79 4.36 -11.55
C THR A 135 -6.28 4.65 -11.71
N THR A 136 -7.11 4.20 -10.77
CA THR A 136 -8.55 4.45 -10.75
C THR A 136 -8.85 5.81 -10.12
N ILE A 137 -8.14 6.16 -9.04
CA ILE A 137 -8.35 7.40 -8.29
C ILE A 137 -7.71 8.62 -8.98
N PHE A 138 -6.46 8.51 -9.41
CA PHE A 138 -5.70 9.62 -9.99
C PHE A 138 -5.59 9.55 -11.52
N GLY A 139 -6.11 8.48 -12.11
CA GLY A 139 -6.29 8.31 -13.55
C GLY A 139 -5.07 7.75 -14.27
N GLY A 140 -5.32 6.74 -15.10
CA GLY A 140 -4.43 6.28 -16.17
C GLY A 140 -3.31 5.33 -15.74
N ASN A 141 -3.01 4.34 -16.59
CA ASN A 141 -1.92 3.39 -16.36
C ASN A 141 -0.53 4.05 -16.40
N TRP A 142 -0.42 5.27 -16.96
CA TRP A 142 0.82 6.04 -16.98
C TRP A 142 1.44 6.18 -15.58
N VAL A 143 0.65 6.19 -14.50
CA VAL A 143 1.18 6.24 -13.13
C VAL A 143 2.05 5.02 -12.80
N LEU A 144 1.70 3.85 -13.33
CA LEU A 144 2.42 2.58 -13.16
C LEU A 144 3.48 2.34 -14.23
N ASP A 145 3.34 2.94 -15.42
CA ASP A 145 4.20 2.65 -16.56
C ASP A 145 5.33 3.68 -16.75
N THR A 146 5.22 4.86 -16.12
CA THR A 146 6.17 5.96 -16.31
C THR A 146 7.39 5.83 -15.41
N SER A 147 8.57 5.74 -16.02
CA SER A 147 9.86 5.63 -15.32
C SER A 147 10.28 6.91 -14.60
N SER A 148 9.72 8.07 -14.96
CA SER A 148 9.96 9.36 -14.30
C SER A 148 8.99 9.67 -13.16
N ASN A 149 8.09 8.74 -12.81
CA ASN A 149 7.22 8.88 -11.64
C ASN A 149 7.92 8.28 -10.41
N PHE A 150 8.44 9.14 -9.54
CA PHE A 150 9.31 8.76 -8.41
C PHE A 150 8.65 8.83 -7.03
N GLY A 151 7.33 9.03 -6.97
CA GLY A 151 6.61 9.36 -5.73
C GLY A 151 6.37 8.20 -4.76
N PHE A 152 6.98 7.02 -4.93
CA PHE A 152 6.68 5.84 -4.12
C PHE A 152 7.95 5.25 -3.49
N THR A 153 7.78 4.61 -2.33
CA THR A 153 8.85 3.88 -1.65
C THR A 153 8.79 2.41 -2.08
N LEU A 154 9.96 1.80 -2.28
CA LEU A 154 10.09 0.43 -2.75
C LEU A 154 10.84 -0.43 -1.72
N PHE A 155 10.26 -1.57 -1.37
CA PHE A 155 10.88 -2.59 -0.53
C PHE A 155 11.03 -3.88 -1.31
N PHE A 156 12.17 -4.55 -1.16
CA PHE A 156 12.40 -5.90 -1.65
C PHE A 156 12.59 -6.84 -0.46
N MET A 157 11.95 -8.00 -0.53
CA MET A 157 12.19 -9.10 0.40
C MET A 157 13.14 -10.09 -0.29
N ALA A 158 14.29 -10.33 0.34
CA ALA A 158 15.22 -11.36 -0.10
C ALA A 158 14.67 -12.74 0.26
N LYS A 159 14.95 -13.75 -0.56
CA LYS A 159 14.79 -15.15 -0.18
C LYS A 159 15.66 -15.45 1.05
N GLU A 160 15.20 -16.39 1.88
CA GLU A 160 15.96 -16.84 3.03
C GLU A 160 17.38 -17.28 2.63
N GLY A 161 18.39 -16.73 3.30
CA GLY A 161 19.81 -17.01 3.03
C GLY A 161 20.43 -16.26 1.84
N ALA A 162 19.70 -15.41 1.13
CA ALA A 162 20.25 -14.61 0.04
C ALA A 162 21.02 -13.37 0.54
N ASP A 163 22.10 -13.02 -0.15
CA ASP A 163 22.91 -11.81 0.08
C ASP A 163 22.69 -10.81 -1.05
N LEU A 164 21.67 -9.96 -0.90
CA LEU A 164 21.38 -8.89 -1.86
C LEU A 164 22.50 -7.85 -1.98
N PRO A 165 23.11 -7.35 -0.88
CA PRO A 165 24.23 -6.40 -0.98
C PRO A 165 25.43 -6.89 -1.82
N ALA A 166 25.79 -8.18 -1.73
CA ALA A 166 26.87 -8.75 -2.55
C ALA A 166 26.57 -8.74 -4.06
N LYS A 167 25.32 -8.52 -4.46
CA LYS A 167 24.85 -8.48 -5.86
C LYS A 167 24.62 -7.06 -6.39
N ALA A 168 24.77 -6.03 -5.56
CA ALA A 168 24.63 -4.62 -5.96
C ALA A 168 25.47 -4.18 -7.17
N PRO A 169 26.65 -4.77 -7.49
CA PRO A 169 27.38 -4.44 -8.72
C PRO A 169 26.68 -4.88 -10.02
N MET A 170 25.60 -5.67 -9.95
CA MET A 170 24.85 -6.20 -11.10
C MET A 170 23.44 -5.59 -11.26
N LEU A 171 23.04 -4.67 -10.37
CA LEU A 171 21.79 -3.91 -10.41
C LEU A 171 22.07 -2.46 -10.81
#